data_AF-A0A3D4FPQ1-F1
#
_entry.id   AF-A0A3D4FPQ1-F1
#
_cell.length_a   1.000
_cell.length_b   1.000
_cell.length_c   1.000
_cell.angle_alpha   90.00
_cell.angle_beta   90.00
_cell.angle_gamma   90.00
#
_symmetry.space_group_name_H-M   'P 1'
#
loop_
_entity.id
_entity.type
_entity.pdbx_description
1 polymer ?
#
loop_
_entity_poly.entity_id
_entity_poly.type
_entity_poly.pdbx_seq_one_letter_code
_entity_poly.pdbx_strand_id
1 'polypeptide(L)'
;MQLLAGTSVLAVAGIALPGRFFDDLRSTGLKVNQALVFRDHHPFSSRDGARIEEAARTVGAAAIVTTEKDFARLRPLLPLALPVATVALSLEVEPADAFRMFIAERLALERSSAA
;
A
#
# COMPACT_ATOMS: atom_id res chain seq x y z
N MET A 1 -12.19 0.93 7.17
CA MET A 1 -12.86 2.12 6.58
C MET A 1 -13.06 1.86 5.11
N GLN A 2 -14.28 2.05 4.59
CA GLN A 2 -14.57 1.89 3.17
C GLN A 2 -14.61 3.27 2.52
N LEU A 3 -13.78 3.48 1.49
CA LEU A 3 -13.72 4.72 0.73
C LEU A 3 -14.56 4.55 -0.54
N LEU A 4 -15.43 5.51 -0.82
CA LEU A 4 -16.32 5.48 -1.97
C LEU A 4 -15.72 6.29 -3.12
N ALA A 5 -16.07 5.93 -4.36
CA ALA A 5 -15.70 6.73 -5.53
C ALA A 5 -16.10 8.21 -5.35
N GLY A 6 -15.24 9.11 -5.82
CA GLY A 6 -15.37 10.55 -5.66
C GLY A 6 -14.78 11.12 -4.36
N THR A 7 -14.36 10.28 -3.41
CA THR A 7 -13.73 10.72 -2.15
C THR A 7 -12.35 11.31 -2.40
N SER A 8 -12.09 12.51 -1.85
CA SER A 8 -10.76 13.14 -1.85
C SER A 8 -9.84 12.45 -0.84
N VAL A 9 -8.66 12.03 -1.28
CA VAL A 9 -7.69 11.36 -0.43
C VAL A 9 -6.28 11.89 -0.69
N LEU A 10 -5.45 11.87 0.35
CA LEU A 10 -4.00 12.01 0.21
C LEU A 10 -3.40 10.61 0.04
N ALA A 11 -2.68 10.35 -1.04
CA ALA A 11 -1.93 9.10 -1.19
C ALA A 11 -0.49 9.26 -0.66
N VAL A 12 0.01 8.27 0.07
CA VAL A 12 1.37 8.24 0.63
C VAL A 12 2.03 6.91 0.28
N ALA A 13 3.22 6.93 -0.31
CA ALA A 13 3.95 5.71 -0.63
C ALA A 13 5.47 5.86 -0.47
N GLY A 14 6.09 4.85 0.14
CA GLY A 14 7.53 4.64 0.31
C GLY A 14 7.97 3.30 -0.29
N ILE A 15 7.59 3.07 -1.55
CA ILE A 15 7.85 1.83 -2.31
C ILE A 15 8.64 2.12 -3.59
N ALA A 16 9.26 1.10 -4.20
CA ALA A 16 10.12 1.27 -5.37
C ALA A 16 9.42 1.86 -6.61
N LEU A 17 8.14 1.52 -6.85
CA LEU A 17 7.37 2.01 -8.00
C LEU A 17 6.01 2.59 -7.53
N PRO A 18 6.00 3.80 -6.93
CA PRO A 18 4.81 4.35 -6.30
C PRO A 18 3.75 4.82 -7.30
N GLY A 19 4.15 5.11 -8.55
CA GLY A 19 3.23 5.57 -9.61
C GLY A 19 2.06 4.60 -9.83
N ARG A 20 2.36 3.30 -9.97
CA ARG A 20 1.35 2.26 -10.17
C ARG A 20 0.33 2.23 -9.04
N PHE A 21 0.80 2.34 -7.79
CA PHE A 21 -0.10 2.40 -6.63
C PHE A 21 -1.06 3.59 -6.72
N PHE A 22 -0.61 4.77 -7.12
CA PHE A 22 -1.48 5.94 -7.25
C PHE A 22 -2.46 5.80 -8.43
N ASP A 23 -2.04 5.19 -9.52
CA ASP A 23 -2.91 4.93 -10.67
C ASP A 23 -3.99 3.89 -10.33
N ASP A 24 -3.63 2.86 -9.58
CA ASP A 24 -4.58 1.87 -9.05
C ASP A 24 -5.59 2.54 -8.10
N LEU A 25 -5.16 3.46 -7.22
CA LEU A 25 -6.10 4.23 -6.40
C LEU A 25 -7.07 5.06 -7.24
N ARG A 26 -6.58 5.76 -8.28
CA ARG A 26 -7.43 6.56 -9.17
C ARG A 26 -8.41 5.69 -9.96
N SER A 27 -8.02 4.49 -10.36
CA SER A 27 -8.89 3.58 -11.12
C SER A 27 -10.11 3.10 -10.32
N THR A 28 -10.02 3.09 -8.98
CA THR A 28 -11.17 2.84 -8.09
C THR A 28 -12.15 4.02 -7.98
N GLY A 29 -11.86 5.15 -8.65
CA GLY A 29 -12.67 6.36 -8.62
C GLY A 29 -12.33 7.33 -7.48
N LEU A 30 -11.29 7.07 -6.69
CA LEU A 30 -10.82 8.01 -5.66
C LEU A 30 -10.15 9.24 -6.29
N LYS A 31 -10.36 10.40 -5.66
CA LYS A 31 -9.73 11.66 -6.07
C LYS A 31 -8.40 11.83 -5.34
N VAL A 32 -7.32 11.33 -5.94
CA VAL A 32 -5.94 11.50 -5.46
C VAL A 32 -5.39 12.85 -5.92
N ASN A 33 -5.81 13.93 -5.24
CA ASN A 33 -5.46 15.32 -5.61
C ASN A 33 -3.99 15.65 -5.34
N GLN A 34 -3.36 14.95 -4.38
CA GLN A 34 -1.93 15.02 -4.11
C GLN A 34 -1.44 13.66 -3.66
N ALA A 35 -0.17 13.38 -3.97
CA ALA A 35 0.54 12.21 -3.50
C ALA A 35 1.89 12.63 -2.86
N LEU A 36 2.26 12.00 -1.75
CA LEU A 36 3.58 12.13 -1.15
C LEU A 36 4.39 10.86 -1.40
N VAL A 37 5.53 11.05 -2.06
CA VAL A 37 6.48 9.98 -2.35
C VAL A 37 7.65 10.07 -1.39
N PHE A 38 7.97 8.94 -0.78
CA PHE A 38 9.13 8.73 0.07
C PHE A 38 10.02 7.67 -0.57
N ARG A 39 11.30 7.62 -0.15
CA ARG A 39 12.22 6.57 -0.60
C ARG A 39 11.71 5.19 -0.19
N ASP A 40 12.13 4.16 -0.91
CA ASP A 40 11.85 2.81 -0.47
C ASP A 40 12.46 2.56 0.92
N HIS A 41 11.72 1.86 1.77
CA HIS A 41 12.12 1.63 3.17
C HIS A 41 12.29 2.91 4.01
N HIS A 42 11.56 3.98 3.70
CA HIS A 42 11.64 5.23 4.48
C HIS A 42 11.24 5.03 5.95
N PRO A 43 12.09 5.40 6.92
CA PRO A 43 11.74 5.48 8.33
C PRO A 43 11.03 6.81 8.59
N PHE A 44 9.72 6.74 8.80
CA PHE A 44 8.92 7.94 9.03
C PHE A 44 9.27 8.61 10.36
N SER A 45 9.55 9.91 10.28
CA SER A 45 9.83 10.77 11.43
C SER A 45 8.60 11.62 11.80
N SER A 46 8.62 12.24 12.98
CA SER A 46 7.55 13.19 13.38
C SER A 46 7.40 14.35 12.39
N ARG A 47 8.49 14.76 11.74
CA ARG A 47 8.46 15.78 10.68
C ARG A 47 7.71 15.29 9.44
N ASP A 48 7.85 14.01 9.11
CA ASP A 48 7.10 13.40 8.00
C ASP A 48 5.61 13.31 8.34
N GLY A 49 5.26 12.98 9.58
CA GLY A 49 3.88 13.03 10.08
C GLY A 49 3.26 14.41 9.89
N ALA A 50 3.92 15.47 10.35
CA ALA A 50 3.46 16.84 10.17
C ALA A 50 3.31 17.23 8.68
N ARG A 51 4.24 16.78 7.83
CA ARG A 51 4.18 16.99 6.37
C ARG A 51 2.98 16.28 5.73
N ILE A 52 2.68 15.05 6.17
CA ILE A 52 1.53 14.27 5.71
C ILE A 52 0.24 14.97 6.11
N GLU A 53 0.11 15.41 7.36
CA GLU A 53 -1.08 16.11 7.83
C GLU A 53 -1.32 17.44 7.10
N GLU A 54 -0.26 18.22 6.88
CA GLU A 54 -0.37 19.49 6.15
C GLU A 54 -0.80 19.28 4.70
N ALA A 55 -0.22 18.29 4.01
CA ALA A 55 -0.63 17.94 2.65
C ALA A 55 -2.09 17.48 2.61
N ALA A 56 -2.52 16.68 3.59
CA ALA A 56 -3.88 16.18 3.65
C ALA A 56 -4.90 17.31 3.89
N ARG A 57 -4.57 18.27 4.76
CA ARG A 57 -5.36 19.50 4.96
C ARG A 57 -5.45 20.33 3.69
N THR A 58 -4.32 20.55 3.01
CA THR A 58 -4.22 21.39 1.81
C THR A 58 -5.18 20.94 0.70
N VAL A 59 -5.34 19.61 0.52
CA VAL A 59 -6.22 19.05 -0.52
C VAL A 59 -7.62 18.70 -0.04
N GLY A 60 -7.96 19.03 1.21
CA GLY A 60 -9.23 18.65 1.83
C GLY A 60 -9.46 17.13 1.79
N ALA A 61 -8.44 16.35 2.08
CA ALA A 61 -8.55 14.90 2.09
C ALA A 61 -9.47 14.43 3.22
N ALA A 62 -10.32 13.45 2.93
CA ALA A 62 -11.11 12.76 3.95
C ALA A 62 -10.30 11.67 4.67
N ALA A 63 -9.23 11.19 4.03
CA ALA A 63 -8.36 10.15 4.56
C ALA A 63 -6.95 10.19 3.94
N ILE A 64 -6.00 9.62 4.67
CA ILE A 64 -4.66 9.29 4.16
C ILE A 64 -4.70 7.83 3.70
N VAL A 65 -4.29 7.55 2.47
CA VAL A 65 -4.26 6.20 1.91
C VAL A 65 -2.83 5.81 1.62
N THR A 66 -2.41 4.65 2.11
CA THR A 66 -1.03 4.15 1.95
C THR A 66 -1.00 2.64 1.71
N THR A 67 0.18 2.08 1.50
CA THR A 67 0.37 0.63 1.38
C THR A 67 0.40 -0.01 2.76
N GLU A 68 0.09 -1.31 2.87
CA GLU A 68 0.26 -2.03 4.15
C GLU A 68 1.71 -2.01 4.65
N LYS A 69 2.67 -2.08 3.73
CA LYS A 69 4.11 -2.01 4.02
C LYS A 69 4.50 -0.69 4.69
N ASP A 70 4.03 0.43 4.14
CA ASP A 70 4.33 1.75 4.68
C ASP A 70 3.52 2.05 5.94
N PHE A 71 2.28 1.56 6.02
CA PHE A 71 1.47 1.66 7.22
C PHE A 71 2.18 1.06 8.44
N ALA A 72 2.78 -0.12 8.31
CA ALA A 72 3.54 -0.74 9.39
C ALA A 72 4.64 0.18 9.96
N ARG A 73 5.26 1.02 9.11
CA ARG A 73 6.29 1.99 9.50
C ARG A 73 5.72 3.32 9.98
N LEU A 74 4.51 3.69 9.54
CA LEU A 74 3.77 4.86 10.00
C LEU A 74 3.12 4.66 11.38
N ARG A 75 2.89 3.41 11.82
CA ARG A 75 2.26 3.08 13.11
C ARG A 75 2.77 3.89 14.32
N PRO A 76 4.09 4.12 14.49
CA PRO A 76 4.60 4.91 15.62
C PRO A 76 4.17 6.38 15.63
N LEU A 77 3.67 6.91 14.50
CA LEU A 77 3.19 8.29 14.36
C LEU A 77 1.67 8.41 14.56
N LEU A 78 0.97 7.31 14.82
CA LEU A 78 -0.48 7.34 15.06
C LEU A 78 -0.81 7.77 16.50
N PRO A 79 -1.94 8.46 16.71
CA PRO A 79 -2.90 8.89 15.70
C PRO A 79 -2.42 10.11 14.90
N LEU A 80 -2.78 10.15 13.62
CA LEU A 80 -2.76 11.37 12.81
C LEU A 80 -4.16 12.01 12.83
N ALA A 81 -4.24 13.28 12.45
CA ALA A 81 -5.49 14.04 12.43
C ALA A 81 -6.59 13.44 11.54
N LEU A 82 -6.21 12.71 10.49
CA LEU A 82 -7.13 12.00 9.58
C LEU A 82 -6.95 10.49 9.69
N PRO A 83 -8.01 9.71 9.43
CA PRO A 83 -7.90 8.26 9.38
C PRO A 83 -6.90 7.82 8.30
N VAL A 84 -6.09 6.83 8.65
CA VAL A 84 -5.14 6.20 7.73
C VAL A 84 -5.72 4.87 7.25
N ALA A 85 -5.85 4.71 5.94
CA ALA A 85 -6.32 3.51 5.28
C ALA A 85 -5.19 2.81 4.54
N THR A 86 -5.24 1.48 4.49
CA THR A 86 -4.40 0.67 3.63
C THR A 86 -5.18 0.13 2.44
N VAL A 87 -4.48 -0.12 1.33
CA VAL A 87 -5.01 -0.92 0.22
C VAL A 87 -4.37 -2.29 0.27
N ALA A 88 -5.21 -3.32 0.35
CA ALA A 88 -4.79 -4.71 0.29
C ALA A 88 -4.45 -5.08 -1.15
N LEU A 89 -3.30 -5.72 -1.35
CA LEU A 89 -2.92 -6.28 -2.64
C LEU A 89 -3.38 -7.74 -2.71
N SER A 90 -4.22 -8.07 -3.68
CA SER A 90 -4.50 -9.46 -4.04
C SER A 90 -3.50 -9.94 -5.11
N LEU A 91 -3.05 -11.19 -4.98
CA LEU A 91 -2.19 -11.85 -5.95
C LEU A 91 -2.89 -13.12 -6.44
N GLU A 92 -3.03 -13.22 -7.75
CA GLU A 92 -3.61 -14.38 -8.44
C GLU A 92 -2.57 -14.93 -9.41
N VAL A 93 -2.51 -16.26 -9.52
CA VAL A 93 -1.57 -16.96 -10.41
C VAL A 93 -2.37 -17.78 -11.40
N GLU A 94 -2.08 -17.60 -12.69
CA GLU A 94 -2.79 -18.25 -13.79
C GLU A 94 -1.80 -18.95 -14.74
N PRO A 95 -1.99 -20.26 -15.03
CA PRO A 95 -3.05 -21.14 -14.52
C PRO A 95 -2.76 -21.64 -13.10
N ALA A 96 -3.72 -21.45 -12.19
CA ALA A 96 -3.56 -21.75 -10.77
C ALA A 96 -3.22 -23.24 -10.52
N ASP A 97 -3.89 -24.15 -11.22
CA ASP A 97 -3.70 -25.59 -11.05
C ASP A 97 -2.31 -26.04 -11.51
N ALA A 98 -1.86 -25.53 -12.66
CA ALA A 98 -0.54 -25.83 -13.19
C ALA A 98 0.56 -25.34 -12.25
N PHE A 99 0.43 -24.12 -11.71
CA PHE A 99 1.37 -23.60 -10.73
C PHE A 99 1.40 -24.44 -9.45
N ARG A 100 0.23 -24.85 -8.94
CA ARG A 100 0.14 -25.72 -7.76
C ARG A 100 0.82 -27.07 -7.98
N MET A 101 0.59 -27.71 -9.12
CA MET A 101 1.24 -28.97 -9.48
C MET A 101 2.76 -28.81 -9.56
N PHE A 102 3.22 -27.76 -10.26
CA PHE A 102 4.65 -27.47 -10.40
C PHE A 102 5.35 -27.33 -9.03
N ILE A 103 4.76 -26.57 -8.10
CA ILE A 103 5.31 -26.41 -6.76
C ILE A 103 5.28 -27.73 -5.98
N ALA A 104 4.18 -28.49 -6.05
CA ALA A 104 4.03 -29.75 -5.34
C ALA A 104 5.08 -30.78 -5.77
N GLU A 105 5.30 -30.94 -7.08
CA GLU A 105 6.30 -31.85 -7.65
C GLU A 105 7.72 -31.50 -7.18
N ARG A 106 8.09 -30.22 -7.23
CA ARG A 106 9.43 -29.78 -6.79
C ARG A 106 9.66 -29.96 -5.31
N LEU A 107 8.66 -29.64 -4.48
CA LEU A 107 8.76 -29.89 -3.04
C LEU A 107 8.81 -31.38 -2.70
N ALA A 108 8.19 -32.26 -3.49
CA ALA A 108 8.29 -33.70 -3.31
C ALA A 108 9.71 -34.21 -3.65
N LEU A 109 10.28 -33.76 -4.76
CA LEU A 109 11.64 -34.11 -5.18
C LEU A 109 12.68 -33.73 -4.12
N GLU A 110 12.67 -32.48 -3.64
CA GLU A 110 13.63 -31.99 -2.63
C GLU A 110 13.49 -32.73 -1.28
N ARG A 111 12.26 -33.10 -0.90
CA ARG A 111 12.03 -33.88 0.33
C ARG A 111 12.51 -35.32 0.20
N SER A 112 12.44 -35.91 -0.99
CA SER A 112 12.94 -37.25 -1.27
C SER A 112 14.46 -37.32 -1.43
N SER A 113 15.12 -36.24 -1.84
CA SER A 113 16.59 -36.16 -1.94
C SER A 113 17.29 -35.83 -0.62
N ALA A 114 16.54 -35.37 0.38
CA ALA A 114 17.04 -35.05 1.73
C ALA A 114 16.86 -36.21 2.74
N ALA A 115 16.35 -37.36 2.30
CA ALA A 115 16.17 -38.60 3.07
C ALA A 115 17.12 -39.70 2.56
#